data_AF-A0A8S2XG99-F1
#
_entry.id   AF-A0A8S2XG99-F1
#
_cell.length_a   1.000
_cell.length_b   1.000
_cell.length_c   1.000
_cell.angle_alpha   90.00
_cell.angle_beta   90.00
_cell.angle_gamma   90.00
#
_symmetry.space_group_name_H-M   'P 1'
#
loop_
_entity.id
_entity.type
_entity.pdbx_description
1 polymer ?
#
loop_
_entity_poly.entity_id
_entity_poly.type
_entity_poly.pdbx_seq_one_letter_code
_entity_poly.pdbx_strand_id
1 'polypeptide(L)'
;MSSSNFISSLKDLLEQTAMQYNVLFVPIRNRTFQGKQIYQFGNHYIYLDDNVIFCYETNQYVPISLMDLIKETIVLRIPSLNPQNVCEQRLLHW
;
A
#
# COMPACT_ATOMS: atom_id res chain seq x y z
N MET A 1 27.07 -2.25 21.06
CA MET A 1 26.11 -1.42 21.82
C MET A 1 25.67 -0.26 20.95
N SER A 2 24.41 -0.24 20.52
CA SER A 2 23.65 0.98 20.21
C SER A 2 22.18 0.58 20.20
N SER A 3 21.58 0.72 21.37
CA SER A 3 20.20 0.41 21.70
C SER A 3 19.28 1.47 21.11
N SER A 4 18.18 1.01 20.52
CA SER A 4 16.84 1.59 20.57
C SER A 4 16.69 3.10 20.32
N ASN A 5 16.45 3.45 19.05
CA ASN A 5 15.37 4.38 18.74
C ASN A 5 14.58 3.78 17.59
N PHE A 6 13.69 2.84 17.92
CA PHE A 6 12.62 2.35 17.05
C PHE A 6 11.60 3.48 16.84
N ILE A 7 12.04 4.64 16.35
CA ILE A 7 11.13 5.53 15.64
C ILE A 7 11.05 4.90 14.25
N SER A 8 10.32 3.79 14.15
CA SER A 8 9.93 3.20 12.86
C SER A 8 9.09 4.24 12.15
N SER A 9 9.77 5.18 11.50
CA SER A 9 9.13 6.22 10.71
C SER A 9 8.29 5.52 9.67
N LEU A 10 7.11 6.07 9.36
CA LEU A 10 6.16 5.42 8.47
C LEU A 10 6.79 4.99 7.13
N LYS A 11 7.78 5.76 6.66
CA LYS A 11 8.62 5.45 5.49
C LYS A 11 9.40 4.13 5.63
N ASP A 12 9.97 3.84 6.79
CA ASP A 12 10.74 2.63 7.06
C ASP A 12 9.84 1.40 7.03
N LEU A 13 8.65 1.53 7.63
CA LEU A 13 7.63 0.48 7.60
C LEU A 13 7.13 0.21 6.18
N LEU A 14 6.90 1.26 5.37
CA LEU A 14 6.57 1.13 3.96
C LEU A 14 7.67 0.40 3.18
N GLU A 15 8.94 0.73 3.42
CA GLU A 15 10.08 0.14 2.74
C GLU A 15 10.22 -1.36 3.09
N GLN A 16 10.18 -1.71 4.38
CA GLN A 16 10.20 -3.10 4.83
C GLN A 16 9.04 -3.90 4.24
N THR A 17 7.84 -3.32 4.24
CA THR A 17 6.65 -4.01 3.73
C THR A 17 6.68 -4.15 2.22
N ALA A 18 7.14 -3.12 1.50
CA ALA A 18 7.36 -3.16 0.07
C ALA A 18 8.37 -4.25 -0.29
N MET A 19 9.48 -4.36 0.44
CA MET A 19 10.45 -5.44 0.26
C MET A 19 9.83 -6.81 0.52
N GLN A 20 9.09 -6.97 1.61
CA GLN A 20 8.46 -8.24 2.00
C GLN A 20 7.47 -8.77 0.95
N TYR A 21 6.63 -7.90 0.39
CA TYR A 21 5.63 -8.27 -0.62
C TYR A 21 6.13 -8.09 -2.06
N ASN A 22 7.42 -7.75 -2.22
CA ASN A 22 8.05 -7.47 -3.51
C ASN A 22 7.25 -6.44 -4.34
N VAL A 23 6.88 -5.35 -3.67
CA VAL A 23 6.21 -4.17 -4.23
C VAL A 23 7.25 -3.10 -4.49
N LEU A 24 7.07 -2.36 -5.58
CA LEU A 24 7.96 -1.27 -5.95
C LEU A 24 7.65 -0.03 -5.11
N PHE A 25 8.62 0.46 -4.33
CA PHE A 25 8.52 1.71 -3.58
C PHE A 25 9.63 2.67 -4.01
N VAL A 26 9.30 3.69 -4.83
CA VAL A 26 10.30 4.63 -5.36
C VAL A 26 9.77 6.07 -5.38
N PRO A 27 10.61 7.09 -5.14
CA PRO A 27 10.21 8.49 -5.33
C PRO A 27 10.08 8.82 -6.82
N ILE A 28 9.01 9.54 -7.19
CA ILE A 28 8.83 9.97 -8.58
C ILE A 28 9.52 11.32 -8.79
N ARG A 29 10.53 11.32 -9.66
CA ARG A 29 11.21 12.56 -10.05
C ARG A 29 10.25 13.45 -10.83
N ASN A 30 10.31 14.76 -10.58
CA ASN A 30 9.49 15.77 -11.24
C ASN A 30 7.98 15.72 -10.89
N ARG A 31 7.60 15.04 -9.80
CA ARG A 31 6.23 15.01 -9.31
C ARG A 31 6.20 15.39 -7.83
N THR A 32 5.57 16.52 -7.52
CA THR A 32 5.31 16.97 -6.16
C THR A 32 3.85 17.37 -6.04
N PHE A 33 3.24 17.12 -4.88
CA PHE A 33 1.87 17.55 -4.59
C PHE A 33 1.91 18.40 -3.32
N GLN A 34 1.43 19.64 -3.40
CA GLN A 34 1.46 20.60 -2.28
C GLN A 34 2.86 20.77 -1.66
N GLY A 35 3.92 20.72 -2.48
CA GLY A 35 5.31 20.80 -2.00
C GLY A 35 5.84 19.51 -1.36
N LYS A 36 5.03 18.45 -1.28
CA LYS A 36 5.44 17.12 -0.77
C LYS A 36 5.86 16.21 -1.91
N GLN A 37 6.84 15.35 -1.61
CA GLN A 37 7.33 14.33 -2.51
C GLN A 37 6.26 13.26 -2.73
N ILE A 38 6.03 12.88 -3.99
CA ILE A 38 5.18 11.73 -4.33
C ILE A 38 6.05 10.49 -4.47
N TYR A 39 5.61 9.42 -3.83
CA TYR A 39 6.17 8.08 -3.94
C TYR A 39 5.25 7.20 -4.77
N GLN A 40 5.83 6.31 -5.57
CA GLN A 40 5.12 5.24 -6.24
C GLN A 40 5.17 4.02 -5.35
N PHE A 41 4.01 3.45 -5.02
CA PHE A 41 3.88 2.18 -4.32
C PHE A 41 3.12 1.19 -5.21
N GLY A 42 3.85 0.31 -5.88
CA GLY A 42 3.29 -0.59 -6.88
C GLY A 42 2.66 0.21 -8.03
N ASN A 43 1.33 0.11 -8.14
CA ASN A 43 0.53 0.83 -9.14
C ASN A 43 -0.14 2.11 -8.60
N HIS A 44 0.03 2.40 -7.31
CA HIS A 44 -0.59 3.53 -6.63
C HIS A 44 0.42 4.67 -6.45
N TYR A 45 -0.06 5.91 -6.57
CA TYR A 45 0.74 7.10 -6.25
C TYR A 45 0.37 7.58 -4.87
N ILE A 46 1.35 7.60 -3.96
CA ILE A 46 1.13 7.99 -2.58
C ILE A 46 1.99 9.20 -2.21
N TYR A 47 1.51 10.03 -1.30
CA TYR A 47 2.37 10.95 -0.57
C TYR A 47 2.24 10.70 0.93
N LEU A 48 3.25 11.17 1.65
CA LEU A 48 3.37 11.00 3.09
C LEU A 48 3.14 12.35 3.75
N ASP A 49 2.28 12.39 4.76
CA ASP A 49 2.07 13.55 5.60
C ASP A 49 2.11 13.15 7.07
N ASP A 50 3.11 13.64 7.81
CA ASP A 50 3.42 13.20 9.18
C ASP A 50 3.41 11.66 9.32
N ASN A 51 2.27 11.10 9.73
CA ASN A 51 2.03 9.67 9.92
C ASN A 51 0.81 9.13 9.15
N VAL A 52 0.34 9.84 8.12
CA VAL A 52 -0.80 9.46 7.28
C VAL A 52 -0.34 9.25 5.84
N ILE A 53 -0.76 8.15 5.24
CA ILE A 53 -0.51 7.85 3.83
C ILE A 53 -1.70 8.34 3.04
N PHE A 54 -1.45 9.11 1.98
CA PHE A 54 -2.47 9.56 1.07
C PHE A 54 -2.29 8.91 -0.28
N CYS A 55 -3.26 8.14 -0.73
CA CYS A 55 -3.25 7.49 -2.04
C CYS A 55 -4.03 8.31 -3.06
N TYR A 56 -3.48 8.40 -4.27
CA TYR A 56 -4.13 9.01 -5.42
C TYR A 56 -5.08 8.01 -6.08
N GLU A 57 -6.37 8.26 -5.92
CA GLU A 57 -7.44 7.43 -6.48
C GLU A 57 -8.12 8.17 -7.64
N THR A 58 -9.47 8.26 -7.62
CA THR A 58 -10.31 8.89 -8.64
C THR A 58 -10.18 10.42 -8.63
N ASN A 59 -8.98 10.93 -8.91
CA ASN A 59 -8.65 12.36 -9.00
C ASN A 59 -8.52 13.11 -7.67
N GLN A 60 -8.48 12.41 -6.55
CA GLN A 60 -8.24 13.00 -5.23
C GLN A 60 -7.30 12.12 -4.41
N TYR A 61 -6.66 12.74 -3.44
CA TYR A 61 -5.81 12.06 -2.47
C TYR A 61 -6.62 11.71 -1.23
N VAL A 62 -6.82 10.41 -1.01
CA VAL A 62 -7.59 9.90 0.12
C VAL A 62 -6.65 9.32 1.17
N PRO A 63 -6.90 9.57 2.47
CA PRO A 63 -6.13 8.94 3.53
C PRO A 63 -6.40 7.44 3.52
N ILE A 64 -5.33 6.65 3.50
CA ILE A 64 -5.40 5.19 3.49
C ILE A 64 -4.47 4.60 4.56
N SER A 65 -4.89 3.51 5.19
CA SER A 65 -4.03 2.76 6.09
C SER A 65 -2.97 2.02 5.28
N LEU A 66 -1.80 1.81 5.87
CA LEU A 66 -0.76 0.97 5.27
C LEU A 66 -1.30 -0.41 4.88
N MET A 67 -2.04 -1.06 5.79
CA MET A 67 -2.61 -2.39 5.57
C MET A 67 -3.59 -2.42 4.39
N ASP A 68 -4.41 -1.39 4.24
CA ASP A 68 -5.36 -1.28 3.13
C ASP A 68 -4.63 -1.05 1.80
N LEU A 69 -3.62 -0.18 1.78
CA LEU A 69 -2.78 0.06 0.59
C LEU A 69 -2.09 -1.23 0.12
N ILE A 70 -1.56 -2.02 1.06
CA ILE A 70 -0.94 -3.32 0.76
C ILE A 70 -1.97 -4.29 0.22
N LYS A 71 -3.14 -4.37 0.87
CA LYS A 71 -4.24 -5.22 0.43
C LYS A 71 -4.63 -4.89 -1.01
N GLU A 72 -4.83 -3.62 -1.35
CA GLU A 72 -5.14 -3.19 -2.72
C GLU A 72 -4.04 -3.60 -3.69
N THR A 73 -2.78 -3.38 -3.32
CA THR A 73 -1.63 -3.70 -4.18
C THR A 73 -1.46 -5.21 -4.42
N ILE A 74 -1.68 -6.05 -3.40
CA ILE A 74 -1.52 -7.50 -3.50
C ILE A 74 -2.73 -8.16 -4.15
N VAL A 75 -3.95 -7.70 -3.86
CA VAL A 75 -5.19 -8.26 -4.41
C VAL A 75 -5.19 -8.15 -5.94
N LEU A 76 -4.67 -7.06 -6.50
CA LEU A 76 -4.49 -6.92 -7.95
C LEU A 76 -3.44 -7.88 -8.54
N ARG A 77 -2.54 -8.43 -7.72
CA ARG A 77 -1.49 -9.36 -8.14
C ARG A 77 -1.92 -10.84 -8.09
N ILE A 78 -2.96 -11.19 -7.33
CA ILE A 78 -3.42 -12.58 -7.17
C ILE A 78 -4.88 -12.72 -7.64
N PRO A 79 -5.16 -13.20 -8.86
CA PRO A 79 -6.53 -13.28 -9.40
C PRO A 79 -7.44 -14.36 -8.76
N SER A 80 -7.17 -14.85 -7.54
CA SER A 80 -7.88 -16.03 -7.00
C SER A 80 -8.23 -16.02 -5.51
N LEU A 81 -7.90 -15.01 -4.72
CA LEU A 81 -8.24 -14.99 -3.28
C LEU A 81 -9.29 -13.94 -2.95
N ASN A 82 -10.45 -14.06 -3.59
CA ASN A 82 -11.68 -13.47 -3.08
C ASN A 82 -12.35 -14.47 -2.11
N PRO A 83 -12.37 -14.21 -0.79
CA PRO A 83 -13.02 -15.10 0.18
C PRO A 83 -14.54 -15.21 -0.03
N GLN A 84 -15.16 -14.34 -0.85
CA GLN A 84 -16.58 -14.44 -1.18
C GLN A 84 -16.92 -15.61 -2.12
N ASN A 85 -15.94 -16.25 -2.76
CA ASN A 85 -16.19 -17.33 -3.70
C ASN A 85 -16.20 -18.74 -3.06
N VAL A 86 -15.94 -18.86 -1.75
CA VAL A 86 -15.87 -20.17 -1.08
C VAL A 86 -17.25 -20.66 -0.61
N CYS A 87 -18.21 -19.76 -0.36
CA CYS A 87 -19.52 -20.13 0.16
C CYS A 87 -20.50 -20.66 -0.91
N GLU A 88 -20.33 -20.28 -2.18
CA GLU A 88 -21.34 -20.55 -3.22
C GLU A 88 -21.20 -21.92 -3.92
N GLN A 89 -20.11 -22.67 -3.67
CA GLN A 89 -19.87 -23.96 -4.33
C GLN A 89 -20.44 -25.19 -3.61
N ARG A 90 -21.25 -25.02 -2.55
CA ARG A 90 -21.90 -26.13 -1.81
C ARG A 90 -23.38 -26.36 -2.13
N LEU A 91 -23.87 -25.89 -3.29
CA LEU A 91 -25.29 -26.03 -3.67
C LEU A 91 -25.58 -26.72 -5.01
N LEU A 92 -24.58 -27.26 -5.72
CA LEU A 92 -24.78 -28.05 -6.94
C LEU A 92 -24.27 -29.49 -6.81
N HIS A 93 -24.80 -30.21 -5.82
CA HIS A 93 -24.74 -31.66 -5.81
C HIS A 93 -26.06 -32.22 -5.25
N TRP A 94 -27.09 -32.23 -6.09
CA TRP A 94 -28.19 -33.18 -6.05
C TRP A 94 -28.06 -34.08 -7.28
#